data_AF-A0A315B7H8-F1
#
_entry.id   AF-A0A315B7H8-F1
#
_cell.length_a   1.000
_cell.length_b   1.000
_cell.length_c   1.000
_cell.angle_alpha   90.00
_cell.angle_beta   90.00
_cell.angle_gamma   90.00
#
_symmetry.space_group_name_H-M   'P 1'
#
loop_
_entity.id
_entity.type
_entity.pdbx_description
1 polymer ?
#
loop_
_entity_poly.entity_id
_entity_poly.type
_entity_poly.pdbx_seq_one_letter_code
_entity_poly.pdbx_strand_id
1 'polypeptide(L)'
;MQFKEPLFFDIHKENKDANVQELSQGLLCPQATLSPKYFYDEMGSVLFDAITLLPEYYPTRTELQIFTQQAHDIHAQFPKQATWVDLGSGNCEKAVNLFSHSMPSTYIAVDISVDYLSNHLKDLQAKYPEVDVVGVGMDFSNSLQFPEKLQQQLTQEPLLALYLGSSLGNFNPTEALYFLERVAVLCKKGQPGSGLIIGIDLVKDTGSLERAYADDLGVTAAFNLNVLRRANQLLGSDFDVRDWQHIALFNVQESRIEMHLQAKRNLTVQWHGQQRFFKQGETIHTENSYKWSIDNFTAQLHKSGFTSVQHWTDQKSQYALFWAS
;
A
#
# COMPACT_ATOMS: atom_id res chain seq x y z
N MET A 1 25.42 -4.47 14.20
CA MET A 1 26.49 -5.25 13.53
C MET A 1 26.28 -4.91 12.08
N GLN A 2 27.11 -4.06 11.45
CA GLN A 2 26.75 -3.51 10.14
C GLN A 2 26.68 -4.60 9.07
N PHE A 3 25.55 -4.69 8.36
CA PHE A 3 25.35 -5.69 7.33
C PHE A 3 26.09 -5.34 6.04
N LYS A 4 26.81 -6.31 5.46
CA LYS A 4 27.44 -6.15 4.13
C LYS A 4 26.48 -6.42 2.97
N GLU A 5 25.41 -7.16 3.24
CA GLU A 5 24.32 -7.50 2.33
C GLU A 5 23.01 -7.41 3.11
N PRO A 6 21.88 -7.03 2.48
CA PRO A 6 20.63 -6.89 3.19
C PRO A 6 20.20 -8.23 3.78
N LEU A 7 19.76 -8.23 5.04
CA LEU A 7 19.09 -9.41 5.61
C LEU A 7 17.69 -9.50 5.03
N PHE A 8 17.26 -10.69 4.62
CA PHE A 8 15.90 -10.90 4.13
C PHE A 8 15.18 -12.00 4.91
N PHE A 9 13.95 -11.71 5.33
CA PHE A 9 13.07 -12.64 6.02
C PHE A 9 11.78 -12.81 5.23
N ASP A 10 11.62 -13.92 4.52
CA ASP A 10 10.34 -14.27 3.94
C ASP A 10 9.49 -15.04 4.96
N ILE A 11 8.54 -14.34 5.58
CA ILE A 11 7.51 -14.96 6.43
C ILE A 11 6.16 -15.03 5.73
N HIS A 12 6.05 -14.49 4.50
CA HIS A 12 4.88 -14.58 3.65
C HIS A 12 4.94 -15.87 2.85
N LYS A 13 4.56 -16.98 3.48
CA LYS A 13 4.36 -18.23 2.73
C LYS A 13 3.01 -18.17 2.04
N GLU A 14 3.03 -17.91 0.73
CA GLU A 14 1.81 -17.89 -0.09
C GLU A 14 1.06 -19.23 0.08
N ASN A 15 -0.09 -19.18 0.76
CA ASN A 15 -0.94 -20.34 0.97
C ASN A 15 -1.84 -20.51 -0.26
N LYS A 16 -1.40 -21.35 -1.19
CA LYS A 16 -2.10 -21.59 -2.46
C LYS A 16 -3.56 -21.98 -2.26
N ASP A 17 -3.84 -22.85 -1.31
CA ASP A 17 -5.21 -23.32 -1.04
C ASP A 17 -6.09 -22.18 -0.52
N ALA A 18 -5.55 -21.33 0.37
CA ALA A 18 -6.28 -20.17 0.87
C ALA A 18 -6.54 -19.14 -0.26
N ASN A 19 -5.55 -18.89 -1.13
CA ASN A 19 -5.71 -17.98 -2.26
C ASN A 19 -6.76 -18.50 -3.26
N VAL A 20 -6.73 -19.79 -3.58
CA VAL A 20 -7.73 -20.45 -4.43
C VAL A 20 -9.13 -20.30 -3.83
N GLN A 21 -9.28 -20.57 -2.53
CA GLN A 21 -10.55 -20.43 -1.83
C GLN A 21 -11.07 -18.99 -1.84
N GLU A 22 -10.21 -18.01 -1.53
CA GLU A 22 -10.58 -16.59 -1.49
C GLU A 22 -10.98 -16.08 -2.88
N LEU A 23 -10.18 -16.36 -3.92
CA LEU A 23 -10.50 -15.97 -5.30
C LEU A 23 -11.81 -16.61 -5.77
N SER A 24 -11.98 -17.90 -5.51
CA SER A 24 -13.20 -18.63 -5.87
C SER A 24 -14.44 -18.06 -5.16
N GLN A 25 -14.35 -17.75 -3.87
CA GLN A 25 -15.45 -17.17 -3.10
C GLN A 25 -15.78 -15.76 -3.55
N GLY A 26 -14.77 -14.90 -3.76
CA GLY A 26 -14.94 -13.53 -4.25
C GLY A 26 -15.63 -13.50 -5.62
N LEU A 27 -15.25 -14.40 -6.52
CA LEU A 27 -15.93 -14.54 -7.80
C LEU A 27 -17.38 -15.01 -7.65
N LEU A 28 -17.71 -15.87 -6.69
CA LEU A 28 -19.08 -16.37 -6.51
C LEU A 28 -20.04 -15.42 -5.76
N CYS A 29 -19.54 -14.35 -5.14
CA CYS A 29 -20.39 -13.36 -4.47
C CYS A 29 -21.39 -12.69 -5.44
N PRO A 30 -22.60 -12.27 -5.01
CA PRO A 30 -23.57 -11.61 -5.90
C PRO A 30 -22.95 -10.44 -6.67
N GLN A 31 -22.23 -9.57 -5.97
CA GLN A 31 -21.22 -8.68 -6.55
C GLN A 31 -19.89 -9.39 -6.52
N ALA A 32 -19.34 -9.75 -7.69
CA ALA A 32 -18.04 -10.39 -7.76
C ALA A 32 -16.95 -9.43 -7.27
N THR A 33 -15.97 -9.96 -6.54
CA THR A 33 -14.82 -9.21 -6.04
C THR A 33 -13.51 -9.96 -6.26
N LEU A 34 -12.43 -9.21 -6.44
CA LEU A 34 -11.06 -9.69 -6.37
C LEU A 34 -10.27 -8.77 -5.44
N SER A 35 -9.54 -9.34 -4.49
CA SER A 35 -8.78 -8.55 -3.51
C SER A 35 -7.62 -7.80 -4.19
N PRO A 36 -7.39 -6.51 -3.86
CA PRO A 36 -6.31 -5.73 -4.45
C PRO A 36 -4.90 -6.26 -4.13
N LYS A 37 -4.76 -7.13 -3.11
CA LYS A 37 -3.47 -7.80 -2.84
C LYS A 37 -2.96 -8.61 -4.03
N TYR A 38 -3.86 -9.08 -4.90
CA TYR A 38 -3.51 -9.84 -6.10
C TYR A 38 -3.05 -8.96 -7.26
N PHE A 39 -3.03 -7.62 -7.13
CA PHE A 39 -2.38 -6.77 -8.11
C PHE A 39 -0.86 -6.89 -8.07
N TYR A 40 -0.27 -7.09 -6.90
CA TYR A 40 1.16 -6.87 -6.67
C TYR A 40 2.04 -8.10 -6.91
N ASP A 41 1.81 -8.80 -8.03
CA ASP A 41 2.86 -9.65 -8.60
C ASP A 41 3.99 -8.79 -9.21
N GLU A 42 5.04 -9.40 -9.74
CA GLU A 42 6.17 -8.65 -10.33
C GLU A 42 5.70 -7.66 -11.40
N MET A 43 4.81 -8.10 -12.30
CA MET A 43 4.31 -7.24 -13.38
C MET A 43 3.42 -6.12 -12.88
N GLY A 44 2.51 -6.40 -11.95
CA GLY A 44 1.64 -5.38 -11.39
C GLY A 44 2.40 -4.37 -10.54
N SER A 45 3.49 -4.78 -9.88
CA SER A 45 4.39 -3.85 -9.17
C SER A 45 5.06 -2.88 -10.15
N VAL A 46 5.56 -3.37 -11.29
CA VAL A 46 6.10 -2.51 -12.36
C VAL A 46 5.04 -1.57 -12.94
N LEU A 47 3.81 -2.05 -13.13
CA LEU A 47 2.70 -1.22 -13.60
C LEU A 47 2.34 -0.14 -12.58
N PHE A 48 2.35 -0.45 -11.28
CA PHE A 48 2.11 0.55 -10.24
C PHE A 48 3.21 1.62 -10.21
N ASP A 49 4.48 1.22 -10.34
CA ASP A 49 5.59 2.18 -10.44
C ASP A 49 5.38 3.12 -11.65
N ALA A 50 4.94 2.60 -12.79
CA ALA A 50 4.58 3.43 -13.94
C ALA A 50 3.38 4.37 -13.66
N ILE A 51 2.38 3.91 -12.91
CA ILE A 51 1.25 4.76 -12.48
C ILE A 51 1.75 5.97 -11.68
N THR A 52 2.74 5.79 -10.81
CA THR A 52 3.27 6.89 -9.99
C THR A 52 3.89 8.05 -10.79
N LEU A 53 4.24 7.80 -12.06
CA LEU A 53 4.84 8.77 -12.97
C LEU A 53 3.81 9.49 -13.85
N LEU A 54 2.55 9.06 -13.83
CA LEU A 54 1.50 9.62 -14.68
C LEU A 54 1.13 11.06 -14.28
N PRO A 55 0.87 11.95 -15.25
CA PRO A 55 0.44 13.31 -14.94
C PRO A 55 -0.92 13.36 -14.24
N GLU A 56 -1.80 12.37 -14.44
CA GLU A 56 -3.09 12.27 -13.75
C GLU A 56 -2.93 11.80 -12.30
N TYR A 57 -1.97 10.91 -12.03
CA TYR A 57 -1.74 10.32 -10.70
C TYR A 57 -0.92 11.26 -9.80
N TYR A 58 -1.60 12.25 -9.20
CA TYR A 58 -0.96 13.22 -8.30
C TYR A 58 -0.44 12.69 -6.95
N PRO A 59 -0.96 11.61 -6.33
CA PRO A 59 -0.61 11.27 -4.95
C PRO A 59 0.89 11.22 -4.66
N THR A 60 1.67 10.47 -5.46
CA THR A 60 3.11 10.29 -5.23
C THR A 60 3.88 11.60 -5.30
N ARG A 61 3.64 12.42 -6.34
CA ARG A 61 4.35 13.70 -6.49
C ARG A 61 3.92 14.74 -5.46
N THR A 62 2.65 14.75 -5.07
CA THR A 62 2.14 15.68 -4.04
C THR A 62 2.72 15.31 -2.67
N GLU A 63 2.77 14.02 -2.33
CA GLU A 63 3.41 13.53 -1.11
C GLU A 63 4.88 13.96 -1.03
N LEU A 64 5.65 13.72 -2.09
CA LEU A 64 7.05 14.14 -2.18
C LEU A 64 7.22 15.66 -2.08
N GLN A 65 6.32 16.43 -2.69
CA GLN A 65 6.32 17.89 -2.61
C GLN A 65 6.15 18.37 -1.16
N ILE A 66 5.25 17.75 -0.38
CA ILE A 66 5.04 18.10 1.02
C ILE A 66 6.31 17.80 1.82
N PHE A 67 6.89 16.60 1.67
CA PHE A 67 8.16 16.26 2.32
C PHE A 67 9.27 17.25 1.98
N THR A 68 9.38 17.68 0.73
CA THR A 68 10.44 18.60 0.29
C THR A 68 10.22 20.02 0.82
N GLN A 69 8.99 20.54 0.73
CA GLN A 69 8.67 21.93 1.10
C GLN A 69 8.63 22.14 2.62
N GLN A 70 8.28 21.10 3.37
CA GLN A 70 8.11 21.15 4.83
C GLN A 70 9.12 20.24 5.54
N ALA A 71 10.25 19.93 4.88
CA ALA A 71 11.24 18.97 5.35
C ALA A 71 11.72 19.27 6.77
N HIS A 72 12.04 20.53 7.08
CA HIS A 72 12.51 20.92 8.41
C HIS A 72 11.51 20.53 9.51
N ASP A 73 10.24 20.88 9.33
CA ASP A 73 9.22 20.70 10.38
C ASP A 73 8.80 19.23 10.52
N ILE A 74 8.74 18.50 9.41
CA ILE A 74 8.45 17.06 9.39
C ILE A 74 9.59 16.29 10.06
N HIS A 75 10.83 16.51 9.62
CA HIS A 75 11.99 15.79 10.14
C HIS A 75 12.32 16.17 11.60
N ALA A 76 11.88 17.34 12.08
CA ALA A 76 11.95 17.71 13.48
C ALA A 76 11.09 16.82 14.39
N GLN A 77 10.06 16.14 13.86
CA GLN A 77 9.28 15.14 14.60
C GLN A 77 9.97 13.77 14.65
N PHE A 78 10.84 13.46 13.70
CA PHE A 78 11.43 12.13 13.60
C PHE A 78 12.41 11.87 14.76
N PRO A 79 12.36 10.68 15.37
CA PRO A 79 13.34 10.32 16.36
C PRO A 79 14.75 10.20 15.75
N LYS A 80 15.77 10.57 16.54
CA LYS A 80 17.18 10.39 16.17
C LYS A 80 17.60 8.94 16.39
N GLN A 81 18.46 8.41 15.51
CA GLN A 81 18.99 7.04 15.60
C GLN A 81 17.86 6.00 15.76
N ALA A 82 16.92 6.06 14.82
CA ALA A 82 15.70 5.26 14.87
C ALA A 82 15.76 4.09 13.89
N THR A 83 15.12 3.00 14.29
CA THR A 83 14.77 1.93 13.36
C THR A 83 13.52 2.35 12.60
N TRP A 84 13.62 2.45 11.27
CA TRP A 84 12.49 2.77 10.40
C TRP A 84 11.84 1.49 9.91
N VAL A 85 10.51 1.43 9.96
CA VAL A 85 9.72 0.30 9.47
C VAL A 85 8.81 0.81 8.36
N ASP A 86 9.16 0.53 7.11
CA ASP A 86 8.42 0.96 5.92
C ASP A 86 7.38 -0.10 5.52
N LEU A 87 6.11 0.18 5.78
CA LEU A 87 5.00 -0.73 5.53
C LEU A 87 4.49 -0.55 4.10
N GLY A 88 4.54 -1.60 3.27
CA GLY A 88 4.20 -1.48 1.85
C GLY A 88 5.26 -0.69 1.09
N SER A 89 6.52 -1.05 1.32
CA SER A 89 7.68 -0.31 0.85
C SER A 89 7.83 -0.26 -0.68
N GLY A 90 7.26 -1.22 -1.42
CA GLY A 90 7.41 -1.32 -2.88
C GLY A 90 8.89 -1.30 -3.29
N ASN A 91 9.26 -0.34 -4.14
CA ASN A 91 10.64 -0.12 -4.59
C ASN A 91 11.50 0.69 -3.60
N CYS A 92 10.98 1.02 -2.41
CA CYS A 92 11.58 1.82 -1.33
C CYS A 92 11.87 3.30 -1.67
N GLU A 93 11.57 3.78 -2.88
CA GLU A 93 11.99 5.12 -3.33
C GLU A 93 11.42 6.24 -2.46
N LYS A 94 10.15 6.11 -2.04
CA LYS A 94 9.48 7.07 -1.15
C LYS A 94 10.24 7.26 0.17
N ALA A 95 10.62 6.17 0.83
CA ALA A 95 11.36 6.23 2.09
C ALA A 95 12.80 6.73 1.87
N VAL A 96 13.46 6.30 0.80
CA VAL A 96 14.83 6.68 0.46
C VAL A 96 14.96 8.18 0.20
N ASN A 97 13.94 8.82 -0.38
CA ASN A 97 13.94 10.28 -0.56
C ASN A 97 14.08 11.05 0.77
N LEU A 98 13.63 10.46 1.88
CA LEU A 98 13.74 11.04 3.23
C LEU A 98 15.16 10.94 3.81
N PHE A 99 16.00 10.03 3.31
CA PHE A 99 17.37 9.79 3.82
C PHE A 99 18.26 11.02 3.67
N SER A 100 17.94 11.90 2.72
CA SER A 100 18.64 13.18 2.51
C SER A 100 18.58 14.12 3.71
N HIS A 101 17.57 13.99 4.58
CA HIS A 101 17.33 14.87 5.73
C HIS A 101 17.49 14.14 7.07
N SER A 102 17.04 12.88 7.16
CA SER A 102 17.24 12.01 8.31
C SER A 102 17.50 10.59 7.85
N MET A 103 18.54 9.94 8.38
CA MET A 103 18.83 8.54 8.09
C MET A 103 18.50 7.65 9.28
N PRO A 104 17.90 6.47 9.05
CA PRO A 104 17.76 5.45 10.08
C PRO A 104 19.10 4.80 10.42
N SER A 105 19.20 4.23 11.62
CA SER A 105 20.22 3.23 11.97
C SER A 105 19.92 1.90 11.28
N THR A 106 18.64 1.52 11.23
CA THR A 106 18.15 0.32 10.55
C THR A 106 16.90 0.64 9.75
N TYR A 107 16.87 0.24 8.49
CA TYR A 107 15.73 0.37 7.60
C TYR A 107 15.12 -1.00 7.33
N ILE A 108 13.92 -1.23 7.85
CA ILE A 108 13.15 -2.46 7.68
C ILE A 108 12.07 -2.21 6.63
N ALA A 109 12.30 -2.69 5.42
CA ALA A 109 11.35 -2.65 4.32
C ALA A 109 10.40 -3.85 4.39
N VAL A 110 9.10 -3.59 4.41
CA VAL A 110 8.05 -4.60 4.57
C VAL A 110 7.16 -4.59 3.34
N ASP A 111 7.03 -5.74 2.67
CA ASP A 111 6.15 -5.88 1.51
C ASP A 111 5.66 -7.31 1.32
N ILE A 112 4.56 -7.49 0.58
CA ILE A 112 4.06 -8.82 0.18
C ILE A 112 4.78 -9.32 -1.09
N SER A 113 5.27 -8.41 -1.93
CA SER A 113 5.96 -8.73 -3.18
C SER A 113 7.45 -9.03 -2.93
N VAL A 114 7.72 -10.23 -2.41
CA VAL A 114 9.05 -10.67 -1.96
C VAL A 114 10.13 -10.54 -3.04
N ASP A 115 9.89 -11.07 -4.23
CA ASP A 115 10.87 -11.07 -5.31
C ASP A 115 11.17 -9.63 -5.76
N TYR A 116 10.13 -8.79 -5.90
CA TYR A 116 10.25 -7.39 -6.25
C TYR A 116 11.08 -6.61 -5.23
N LEU A 117 10.74 -6.75 -3.94
CA LEU A 117 11.43 -6.09 -2.85
C LEU A 117 12.91 -6.53 -2.77
N SER A 118 13.18 -7.83 -2.84
CA SER A 118 14.51 -8.39 -2.64
C SER A 118 15.55 -7.87 -3.65
N ASN A 119 15.12 -7.57 -4.88
CA ASN A 119 15.98 -7.00 -5.92
C ASN A 119 16.39 -5.56 -5.59
N HIS A 120 15.46 -4.75 -5.08
CA HIS A 120 15.73 -3.34 -4.75
C HIS A 120 16.60 -3.16 -3.50
N LEU A 121 16.48 -4.07 -2.52
CA LEU A 121 17.23 -3.94 -1.27
C LEU A 121 18.74 -4.13 -1.43
N LYS A 122 19.19 -4.90 -2.43
CA LYS A 122 20.62 -5.08 -2.71
C LYS A 122 21.25 -3.77 -3.18
N ASP A 123 20.59 -3.10 -4.12
CA ASP A 123 21.02 -1.81 -4.63
C ASP A 123 20.96 -0.74 -3.53
N LEU A 124 19.94 -0.81 -2.68
CA LEU A 124 19.79 0.09 -1.55
C LEU A 124 20.92 -0.05 -0.53
N GLN A 125 21.25 -1.28 -0.11
CA GLN A 125 22.33 -1.52 0.84
C GLN A 125 23.70 -1.08 0.29
N ALA A 126 23.94 -1.26 -1.02
CA ALA A 126 25.16 -0.80 -1.66
C ALA A 126 25.26 0.72 -1.71
N LYS A 127 24.13 1.42 -1.87
CA LYS A 127 24.06 2.88 -1.93
C LYS A 127 24.20 3.54 -0.55
N TYR A 128 23.71 2.91 0.52
CA TYR A 128 23.75 3.40 1.90
C TYR A 128 24.42 2.39 2.85
N PRO A 129 25.75 2.21 2.77
CA PRO A 129 26.49 1.22 3.57
C PRO A 129 26.44 1.48 5.09
N GLU A 130 26.06 2.69 5.51
CA GLU A 130 25.90 3.07 6.91
C GLU A 130 24.56 2.65 7.53
N VAL A 131 23.56 2.33 6.70
CA VAL A 131 22.22 1.91 7.13
C VAL A 131 22.13 0.39 7.09
N ASP A 132 21.71 -0.24 8.18
CA ASP A 132 21.40 -1.66 8.20
C ASP A 132 20.07 -1.91 7.44
N VAL A 133 20.13 -2.45 6.23
CA VAL A 133 18.95 -2.70 5.39
C VAL A 133 18.42 -4.12 5.65
N VAL A 134 17.12 -4.21 5.95
CA VAL A 134 16.42 -5.47 6.22
C VAL A 134 15.15 -5.54 5.38
N GLY A 135 14.93 -6.64 4.68
CA GLY A 135 13.66 -6.94 4.01
C GLY A 135 12.83 -7.94 4.80
N VAL A 136 11.51 -7.71 4.86
CA VAL A 136 10.57 -8.64 5.44
C VAL A 136 9.39 -8.85 4.49
N GLY A 137 9.34 -10.05 3.90
CA GLY A 137 8.17 -10.54 3.18
C GLY A 137 7.04 -10.85 4.13
N MET A 138 5.99 -10.02 4.22
CA MET A 138 4.80 -10.31 5.04
C MET A 138 3.53 -9.66 4.47
N ASP A 139 2.38 -10.27 4.75
CA ASP A 139 1.09 -9.60 4.62
C ASP A 139 0.82 -8.81 5.91
N PHE A 140 1.18 -7.52 5.91
CA PHE A 140 1.01 -6.64 7.06
C PHE A 140 -0.45 -6.24 7.31
N SER A 141 -1.37 -6.53 6.39
CA SER A 141 -2.78 -6.15 6.53
C SER A 141 -3.42 -6.83 7.74
N ASN A 142 -3.00 -8.06 8.06
CA ASN A 142 -3.57 -8.89 9.12
C ASN A 142 -2.66 -9.04 10.36
N SER A 143 -1.34 -8.85 10.21
CA SER A 143 -0.37 -9.07 11.30
C SER A 143 0.88 -8.20 11.14
N LEU A 144 1.39 -7.67 12.25
CA LEU A 144 2.71 -7.02 12.34
C LEU A 144 3.63 -7.81 13.29
N GLN A 145 3.66 -9.13 13.12
CA GLN A 145 4.54 -10.02 13.87
C GLN A 145 5.86 -10.22 13.11
N PHE A 146 6.89 -9.52 13.57
CA PHE A 146 8.23 -9.62 13.01
C PHE A 146 8.97 -10.89 13.49
N PRO A 147 9.89 -11.44 12.67
CA PRO A 147 10.77 -12.55 13.06
C PRO A 147 11.46 -12.31 14.40
N GLU A 148 11.68 -13.36 15.19
CA GLU A 148 12.31 -13.26 16.53
C GLU A 148 13.63 -12.49 16.51
N LYS A 149 14.44 -12.67 15.45
CA LYS A 149 15.71 -11.95 15.26
C LYS A 149 15.56 -10.43 15.17
N LEU A 150 14.41 -9.94 14.70
CA LEU A 150 14.11 -8.51 14.62
C LEU A 150 13.40 -7.98 15.86
N GLN A 151 12.77 -8.83 16.68
CA GLN A 151 12.02 -8.38 17.85
C GLN A 151 12.90 -7.65 18.87
N GLN A 152 14.16 -8.05 19.01
CA GLN A 152 15.12 -7.30 19.83
C GLN A 152 15.45 -5.94 19.22
N GLN A 153 15.72 -5.88 17.91
CA GLN A 153 16.01 -4.62 17.20
C GLN A 153 14.87 -3.61 17.40
N LEU A 154 13.62 -4.05 17.30
CA LEU A 154 12.44 -3.22 17.44
C LEU A 154 12.26 -2.59 18.84
N THR A 155 13.01 -3.03 19.86
CA THR A 155 12.90 -2.49 21.22
C THR A 155 14.14 -1.72 21.69
N GLN A 156 15.25 -1.74 20.93
CA GLN A 156 16.50 -1.05 21.33
C GLN A 156 16.48 0.45 21.06
N GLU A 157 15.81 0.86 19.98
CA GLU A 157 15.81 2.24 19.48
C GLU A 157 14.38 2.78 19.38
N PRO A 158 14.19 4.10 19.22
CA PRO A 158 12.90 4.62 18.79
C PRO A 158 12.52 4.03 17.43
N LEU A 159 11.24 3.79 17.23
CA LEU A 159 10.67 3.30 15.98
C LEU A 159 9.98 4.42 15.22
N LEU A 160 10.31 4.55 13.94
CA LEU A 160 9.54 5.33 13.00
C LEU A 160 8.85 4.39 12.02
N ALA A 161 7.54 4.19 12.18
CA ALA A 161 6.74 3.52 11.17
C ALA A 161 6.49 4.49 10.00
N LEU A 162 6.75 4.06 8.78
CA LEU A 162 6.37 4.77 7.55
C LEU A 162 5.19 4.03 6.92
N TYR A 163 4.14 4.77 6.54
CA TYR A 163 3.09 4.23 5.68
C TYR A 163 2.69 5.26 4.63
N LEU A 164 3.39 5.26 3.50
CA LEU A 164 3.36 6.34 2.52
C LEU A 164 2.55 5.98 1.27
N GLY A 165 2.12 6.97 0.50
CA GLY A 165 1.42 6.79 -0.77
C GLY A 165 -0.09 6.55 -0.64
N SER A 166 -0.66 6.78 0.55
CA SER A 166 -2.10 6.62 0.81
C SER A 166 -2.62 5.20 0.61
N SER A 167 -1.75 4.19 0.76
CA SER A 167 -2.12 2.78 0.72
C SER A 167 -3.14 2.37 1.81
N LEU A 168 -3.27 3.15 2.89
CA LEU A 168 -4.36 2.97 3.86
C LEU A 168 -5.75 3.10 3.21
N GLY A 169 -5.86 3.83 2.10
CA GLY A 169 -7.09 3.95 1.34
C GLY A 169 -7.64 2.61 0.85
N ASN A 170 -6.83 1.56 0.78
CA ASN A 170 -7.25 0.23 0.36
C ASN A 170 -8.03 -0.54 1.43
N PHE A 171 -8.02 -0.02 2.67
CA PHE A 171 -8.74 -0.57 3.80
C PHE A 171 -10.06 0.17 3.97
N ASN A 172 -11.15 -0.54 4.25
CA ASN A 172 -12.36 0.14 4.70
C ASN A 172 -12.14 0.81 6.07
N PRO A 173 -12.97 1.77 6.50
CA PRO A 173 -12.71 2.55 7.71
C PRO A 173 -12.51 1.72 9.00
N THR A 174 -13.19 0.56 9.10
CA THR A 174 -13.03 -0.35 10.24
C THR A 174 -11.71 -1.11 10.15
N GLU A 175 -11.35 -1.61 8.97
CA GLU A 175 -10.07 -2.29 8.76
C GLU A 175 -8.88 -1.34 8.94
N ALA A 176 -9.02 -0.10 8.48
CA ALA A 176 -8.05 0.97 8.67
C ALA A 176 -7.82 1.26 10.16
N LEU A 177 -8.89 1.26 10.98
CA LEU A 177 -8.77 1.41 12.43
C LEU A 177 -7.92 0.29 13.02
N TYR A 178 -8.27 -0.96 12.73
CA TYR A 178 -7.55 -2.12 13.26
C TYR A 178 -6.10 -2.17 12.80
N PHE A 179 -5.83 -1.76 11.56
CA PHE A 179 -4.47 -1.63 11.06
C PHE A 179 -3.69 -0.56 11.84
N LEU A 180 -4.26 0.63 12.01
CA LEU A 180 -3.63 1.70 12.78
C LEU A 180 -3.42 1.32 14.26
N GLU A 181 -4.33 0.57 14.87
CA GLU A 181 -4.15 0.03 16.23
C GLU A 181 -2.93 -0.91 16.31
N ARG A 182 -2.74 -1.77 15.31
CA ARG A 182 -1.55 -2.63 15.22
C ARG A 182 -0.28 -1.80 15.07
N VAL A 183 -0.31 -0.74 14.26
CA VAL A 183 0.83 0.18 14.09
C VAL A 183 1.13 0.94 15.39
N ALA A 184 0.10 1.38 16.13
CA ALA A 184 0.27 2.01 17.44
C ALA A 184 0.91 1.04 18.44
N VAL A 185 0.51 -0.24 18.44
CA VAL A 185 1.14 -1.29 19.25
C VAL A 185 2.59 -1.53 18.83
N LEU A 186 2.90 -1.50 17.53
CA LEU A 186 4.28 -1.59 17.03
C LEU A 186 5.12 -0.43 17.54
N CYS A 187 4.65 0.82 17.39
CA CYS A 187 5.38 2.01 17.85
C CYS A 187 5.63 1.97 19.37
N LYS A 188 4.68 1.47 20.17
CA LYS A 188 4.83 1.30 21.63
C LYS A 188 5.92 0.29 22.05
N LYS A 189 6.41 -0.57 21.14
CA LYS A 189 7.54 -1.45 21.41
C LYS A 189 8.88 -0.71 21.38
N GLY A 190 8.97 0.37 20.59
CA GLY A 190 10.17 1.18 20.47
C GLY A 190 10.40 2.07 21.69
N GLN A 191 11.59 2.66 21.76
CA GLN A 191 11.93 3.62 22.81
C GLN A 191 11.11 4.93 22.70
N PRO A 192 11.06 5.77 23.75
CA PRO A 192 10.36 7.05 23.69
C PRO A 192 10.75 7.91 22.47
N GLY A 193 9.75 8.58 21.88
CA GLY A 193 9.90 9.29 20.60
C GLY A 193 9.51 8.46 19.38
N SER A 194 9.11 7.20 19.57
CA SER A 194 8.54 6.37 18.51
C SER A 194 7.22 6.93 17.99
N GLY A 195 6.93 6.72 16.71
CA GLY A 195 5.68 7.15 16.10
C GLY A 195 5.53 6.71 14.65
N LEU A 196 4.48 7.23 14.01
CA LEU A 196 4.05 6.93 12.66
C LEU A 196 4.08 8.22 11.81
N ILE A 197 4.70 8.15 10.63
CA ILE A 197 4.45 9.10 9.55
C ILE A 197 3.64 8.40 8.46
N ILE A 198 2.49 8.97 8.11
CA ILE A 198 1.53 8.35 7.18
C ILE A 198 1.00 9.36 6.17
N GLY A 199 1.01 8.98 4.89
CA GLY A 199 0.45 9.77 3.81
C GLY A 199 -1.00 9.41 3.54
N ILE A 200 -1.88 10.41 3.42
CA ILE A 200 -3.31 10.24 3.20
C ILE A 200 -3.77 11.17 2.08
N ASP A 201 -4.43 10.57 1.09
CA ASP A 201 -5.10 11.29 0.03
C ASP A 201 -6.44 11.86 0.50
N LEU A 202 -6.61 13.18 0.35
CA LEU A 202 -7.76 13.89 0.91
C LEU A 202 -8.96 13.89 -0.04
N VAL A 203 -10.15 14.12 0.49
CA VAL A 203 -11.33 14.38 -0.36
C VAL A 203 -11.13 15.67 -1.16
N LYS A 204 -11.46 15.64 -2.47
CA LYS A 204 -11.33 16.76 -3.40
C LYS A 204 -12.30 16.61 -4.57
N ASP A 205 -12.14 17.39 -5.65
CA ASP A 205 -13.01 17.30 -6.81
C ASP A 205 -13.01 15.89 -7.42
N THR A 206 -14.21 15.40 -7.74
CA THR A 206 -14.42 14.02 -8.21
C THR A 206 -13.73 13.77 -9.54
N GLY A 207 -13.70 14.76 -10.43
CA GLY A 207 -13.06 14.63 -11.74
C GLY A 207 -11.56 14.37 -11.63
N SER A 208 -10.85 15.04 -10.72
CA SER A 208 -9.42 14.75 -10.48
C SER A 208 -9.21 13.41 -9.82
N LEU A 209 -10.09 13.01 -8.89
CA LEU A 209 -10.02 11.70 -8.25
C LEU A 209 -10.23 10.58 -9.28
N GLU A 210 -11.23 10.68 -10.14
CA GLU A 210 -11.50 9.67 -11.16
C GLU A 210 -10.39 9.60 -12.21
N ARG A 211 -9.92 10.75 -12.71
CA ARG A 211 -8.80 10.78 -13.67
C ARG A 211 -7.52 10.18 -13.13
N ALA A 212 -7.23 10.34 -11.83
CA ALA A 212 -6.05 9.70 -11.23
C ALA A 212 -6.09 8.17 -11.33
N TYR A 213 -7.27 7.56 -11.47
CA TYR A 213 -7.42 6.10 -11.59
C TYR A 213 -7.89 5.65 -12.98
N ALA A 214 -8.02 6.58 -13.93
CA ALA A 214 -8.44 6.34 -15.30
C ALA A 214 -7.64 7.23 -16.25
N ASP A 215 -6.32 7.02 -16.26
CA ASP A 215 -5.38 7.78 -17.08
C ASP A 215 -5.56 7.53 -18.60
N ASP A 216 -5.21 8.54 -19.40
CA ASP A 216 -5.41 8.50 -20.86
C ASP A 216 -4.50 7.46 -21.55
N LEU A 217 -3.37 7.10 -20.92
CA LEU A 217 -2.44 6.09 -21.44
C LEU A 217 -2.91 4.65 -21.19
N GLY A 218 -3.92 4.45 -20.34
CA GLY A 218 -4.48 3.14 -20.00
C GLY A 218 -3.55 2.28 -19.12
N VAL A 219 -2.59 2.88 -18.41
CA VAL A 219 -1.67 2.15 -17.54
C VAL A 219 -2.41 1.62 -16.30
N THR A 220 -3.29 2.42 -15.68
CA THR A 220 -4.14 1.96 -14.57
C THR A 220 -5.13 0.90 -15.01
N ALA A 221 -5.61 0.97 -16.26
CA ALA A 221 -6.44 -0.07 -16.84
C ALA A 221 -5.67 -1.39 -16.99
N ALA A 222 -4.41 -1.34 -17.47
CA ALA A 222 -3.54 -2.51 -17.57
C ALA A 222 -3.22 -3.10 -16.18
N PHE A 223 -2.95 -2.25 -15.19
CA PHE A 223 -2.76 -2.65 -13.80
C PHE A 223 -4.00 -3.39 -13.26
N ASN A 224 -5.20 -2.83 -13.45
CA ASN A 224 -6.42 -3.49 -13.01
C ASN A 224 -6.62 -4.85 -13.71
N LEU A 225 -6.48 -4.88 -15.04
CA LEU A 225 -6.66 -6.11 -15.83
C LEU A 225 -5.64 -7.20 -15.48
N ASN A 226 -4.46 -6.85 -14.94
CA ASN A 226 -3.45 -7.82 -14.52
C ASN A 226 -3.97 -8.79 -13.45
N VAL A 227 -4.91 -8.35 -12.59
CA VAL A 227 -5.50 -9.22 -11.55
C VAL A 227 -6.19 -10.45 -12.14
N LEU A 228 -6.74 -10.35 -13.35
CA LEU A 228 -7.35 -11.50 -14.05
C LEU A 228 -6.30 -12.53 -14.48
N ARG A 229 -5.10 -12.06 -14.88
CA ARG A 229 -3.98 -12.95 -15.19
C ARG A 229 -3.48 -13.63 -13.93
N ARG A 230 -3.41 -12.90 -12.82
CA ARG A 230 -3.06 -13.47 -11.52
C ARG A 230 -4.10 -14.50 -11.07
N ALA A 231 -5.39 -14.22 -11.25
CA ALA A 231 -6.46 -15.19 -11.00
C ALA A 231 -6.29 -16.45 -11.86
N ASN A 232 -6.00 -16.33 -13.16
CA ASN A 232 -5.74 -17.49 -14.02
C ASN A 232 -4.57 -18.35 -13.50
N GLN A 233 -3.49 -17.72 -13.02
CA GLN A 233 -2.33 -18.44 -12.48
C GLN A 233 -2.63 -19.14 -11.15
N LEU A 234 -3.34 -18.48 -10.23
CA LEU A 234 -3.59 -18.98 -8.89
C LEU A 234 -4.79 -19.93 -8.82
N LEU A 235 -5.89 -19.56 -9.45
CA LEU A 235 -7.17 -20.28 -9.41
C LEU A 235 -7.29 -21.35 -10.51
N GLY A 236 -6.49 -21.23 -11.58
CA GLY A 236 -6.66 -22.02 -12.80
C GLY A 236 -7.90 -21.61 -13.60
N SER A 237 -8.29 -20.33 -13.51
CA SER A 237 -9.37 -19.75 -14.30
C SER A 237 -8.97 -19.50 -15.76
N ASP A 238 -9.95 -19.22 -16.61
CA ASP A 238 -9.78 -18.98 -18.05
C ASP A 238 -10.16 -17.55 -18.50
N PHE A 239 -9.97 -16.54 -17.65
CA PHE A 239 -10.24 -15.14 -18.02
C PHE A 239 -9.45 -14.73 -19.28
N ASP A 240 -10.15 -14.23 -20.29
CA ASP A 240 -9.54 -13.47 -21.39
C ASP A 240 -9.62 -11.98 -21.09
N VAL A 241 -8.49 -11.36 -20.77
CA VAL A 241 -8.40 -9.93 -20.40
C VAL A 241 -9.02 -8.99 -21.44
N ARG A 242 -9.08 -9.39 -22.72
CA ARG A 242 -9.65 -8.57 -23.80
C ARG A 242 -11.15 -8.40 -23.68
N ASP A 243 -11.82 -9.32 -22.99
CA ASP A 243 -13.26 -9.29 -22.75
C ASP A 243 -13.67 -8.35 -21.60
N TRP A 244 -12.70 -7.72 -20.94
CA TRP A 244 -12.93 -6.87 -19.78
C TRP A 244 -12.49 -5.42 -20.05
N GLN A 245 -13.19 -4.49 -19.42
CA GLN A 245 -12.92 -3.06 -19.46
C GLN A 245 -12.73 -2.54 -18.04
N HIS A 246 -11.66 -1.78 -17.82
CA HIS A 246 -11.46 -1.05 -16.57
C HIS A 246 -12.46 0.10 -16.44
N ILE A 247 -12.99 0.27 -15.22
CA ILE A 247 -13.80 1.41 -14.80
C ILE A 247 -13.26 1.90 -13.46
N ALA A 248 -13.08 3.22 -13.32
CA ALA A 248 -12.88 3.89 -12.05
C ALA A 248 -13.99 4.92 -11.84
N LEU A 249 -14.57 4.95 -10.64
CA LEU A 249 -15.62 5.89 -10.28
C LEU A 249 -15.45 6.35 -8.83
N PHE A 250 -15.80 7.60 -8.55
CA PHE A 250 -15.80 8.10 -7.17
C PHE A 250 -17.17 7.90 -6.53
N ASN A 251 -17.23 7.04 -5.52
CA ASN A 251 -18.40 6.87 -4.67
C ASN A 251 -18.42 7.97 -3.62
N VAL A 252 -19.23 9.01 -3.87
CA VAL A 252 -19.37 10.19 -2.98
C VAL A 252 -19.90 9.82 -1.59
N GLN A 253 -20.79 8.83 -1.49
CA GLN A 253 -21.41 8.45 -0.22
C GLN A 253 -20.39 7.78 0.71
N GLU A 254 -19.56 6.89 0.15
CA GLU A 254 -18.53 6.15 0.88
C GLU A 254 -17.18 6.89 0.91
N SER A 255 -17.06 8.02 0.20
CA SER A 255 -15.84 8.81 0.07
C SER A 255 -14.64 7.99 -0.42
N ARG A 256 -14.80 7.25 -1.52
CA ARG A 256 -13.75 6.38 -2.06
C ARG A 256 -13.79 6.31 -3.58
N ILE A 257 -12.62 6.12 -4.19
CA ILE A 257 -12.56 5.57 -5.54
C ILE A 257 -12.87 4.08 -5.48
N GLU A 258 -13.62 3.60 -6.46
CA GLU A 258 -13.80 2.17 -6.70
C GLU A 258 -13.26 1.83 -8.09
N MET A 259 -12.43 0.79 -8.15
CA MET A 259 -12.00 0.19 -9.41
C MET A 259 -12.78 -1.08 -9.69
N HIS A 260 -13.24 -1.21 -10.93
CA HIS A 260 -14.03 -2.32 -11.40
C HIS A 260 -13.50 -2.84 -12.75
N LEU A 261 -13.75 -4.12 -13.02
CA LEU A 261 -13.60 -4.73 -14.34
C LEU A 261 -14.98 -5.11 -14.86
N GLN A 262 -15.41 -4.47 -15.94
CA GLN A 262 -16.71 -4.68 -16.56
C GLN A 262 -16.62 -5.66 -17.73
N ALA A 263 -17.52 -6.64 -17.77
CA ALA A 263 -17.64 -7.56 -18.89
C ALA A 263 -18.18 -6.85 -20.14
N LYS A 264 -17.43 -6.90 -21.25
CA LYS A 264 -17.81 -6.28 -22.53
C LYS A 264 -18.94 -7.01 -23.26
N ARG A 265 -19.18 -8.27 -22.90
CA ARG A 265 -20.19 -9.17 -23.46
C ARG A 265 -20.64 -10.16 -22.39
N ASN A 266 -21.60 -11.02 -22.71
CA ASN A 266 -21.91 -12.17 -21.85
C ASN A 266 -20.70 -13.14 -21.85
N LEU A 267 -20.23 -13.52 -20.67
CA LEU A 267 -19.05 -14.35 -20.46
C LEU A 267 -19.37 -15.49 -19.50
N THR A 268 -18.73 -16.63 -19.71
CA THR A 268 -18.62 -17.68 -18.71
C THR A 268 -17.15 -17.86 -18.41
N VAL A 269 -16.77 -17.71 -17.15
CA VAL A 269 -15.41 -17.96 -16.66
C VAL A 269 -15.46 -19.25 -15.85
N GLN A 270 -14.54 -20.17 -16.13
CA GLN A 270 -14.46 -21.50 -15.53
C GLN A 270 -13.15 -21.68 -14.79
N TRP A 271 -13.19 -22.41 -13.68
CA TRP A 271 -12.02 -22.86 -12.93
C TRP A 271 -12.36 -24.14 -12.18
N HIS A 272 -11.44 -25.09 -12.05
CA HIS A 272 -11.53 -26.32 -11.25
C HIS A 272 -12.94 -26.75 -10.74
N GLY A 273 -13.84 -27.15 -11.65
CA GLY A 273 -15.16 -27.68 -11.32
C GLY A 273 -16.23 -26.64 -10.94
N GLN A 274 -15.92 -25.36 -11.06
CA GLN A 274 -16.81 -24.22 -10.87
C GLN A 274 -16.84 -23.33 -12.10
N GLN A 275 -17.87 -22.50 -12.17
CA GLN A 275 -18.00 -21.48 -13.20
C GLN A 275 -18.79 -20.30 -12.68
N ARG A 276 -18.56 -19.13 -13.28
CA ARG A 276 -19.43 -17.96 -13.13
C ARG A 276 -19.83 -17.41 -14.49
N PHE A 277 -21.13 -17.16 -14.62
CA PHE A 277 -21.67 -16.39 -15.72
C PHE A 277 -21.68 -14.90 -15.36
N PHE A 278 -21.13 -14.07 -16.25
CA PHE A 278 -21.20 -12.61 -16.18
C PHE A 278 -22.04 -12.10 -17.35
N LYS A 279 -23.02 -11.26 -17.06
CA LYS A 279 -23.76 -10.53 -18.11
C LYS A 279 -22.90 -9.41 -18.67
N GLN A 280 -23.15 -9.02 -19.91
CA GLN A 280 -22.62 -7.76 -20.45
C GLN A 280 -22.95 -6.60 -19.50
N GLY A 281 -21.93 -5.81 -19.14
CA GLY A 281 -22.06 -4.69 -18.22
C GLY A 281 -21.92 -5.05 -16.74
N GLU A 282 -21.96 -6.34 -16.37
CA GLU A 282 -21.68 -6.79 -15.01
C GLU A 282 -20.22 -6.54 -14.64
N THR A 283 -19.96 -6.16 -13.39
CA THR A 283 -18.61 -5.80 -12.92
C THR A 283 -18.07 -6.78 -11.90
N ILE A 284 -16.75 -6.89 -11.86
CA ILE A 284 -15.96 -7.39 -10.73
C ILE A 284 -15.38 -6.17 -10.02
N HIS A 285 -15.65 -6.00 -8.73
CA HIS A 285 -15.00 -4.97 -7.92
C HIS A 285 -13.58 -5.43 -7.57
N THR A 286 -12.61 -4.53 -7.65
CA THR A 286 -11.18 -4.90 -7.61
C THR A 286 -10.37 -4.07 -6.61
N GLU A 287 -10.77 -2.83 -6.34
CA GLU A 287 -10.10 -1.99 -5.35
C GLU A 287 -11.04 -0.93 -4.80
N ASN A 288 -10.81 -0.56 -3.54
CA ASN A 288 -11.28 0.70 -2.97
C ASN A 288 -10.07 1.59 -2.72
N SER A 289 -10.21 2.90 -2.91
CA SER A 289 -9.26 3.86 -2.38
C SER A 289 -10.00 4.98 -1.65
N TYR A 290 -10.17 4.79 -0.34
CA TYR A 290 -10.82 5.74 0.56
C TYR A 290 -10.03 7.04 0.65
N LYS A 291 -10.79 8.15 0.61
CA LYS A 291 -10.30 9.51 0.72
C LYS A 291 -10.84 10.12 2.00
N TRP A 292 -9.99 10.83 2.72
CA TRP A 292 -10.31 11.29 4.08
C TRP A 292 -10.38 12.82 4.14
N SER A 293 -11.12 13.35 5.11
CA SER A 293 -10.88 14.72 5.57
C SER A 293 -9.82 14.69 6.67
N ILE A 294 -9.15 15.82 6.89
CA ILE A 294 -8.17 15.96 7.97
C ILE A 294 -8.79 15.61 9.32
N ASP A 295 -9.94 16.21 9.65
CA ASP A 295 -10.62 15.98 10.94
C ASP A 295 -11.00 14.51 11.17
N ASN A 296 -11.56 13.85 10.14
CA ASN A 296 -11.95 12.45 10.25
C ASN A 296 -10.72 11.55 10.42
N PHE A 297 -9.63 11.84 9.72
CA PHE A 297 -8.41 11.05 9.83
C PHE A 297 -7.68 11.29 11.16
N THR A 298 -7.62 12.52 11.66
CA THR A 298 -7.12 12.82 13.01
C THR A 298 -7.92 12.07 14.07
N ALA A 299 -9.26 12.05 13.96
CA ALA A 299 -10.10 11.26 14.87
C ALA A 299 -9.81 9.76 14.77
N GLN A 300 -9.52 9.24 13.57
CA GLN A 300 -9.14 7.85 13.35
C GLN A 300 -7.82 7.50 14.06
N LEU A 301 -6.80 8.35 13.94
CA LEU A 301 -5.52 8.18 14.63
C LEU A 301 -5.68 8.18 16.15
N HIS A 302 -6.49 9.10 16.70
CA HIS A 302 -6.78 9.09 18.14
C HIS A 302 -7.48 7.83 18.61
N LYS A 303 -8.49 7.35 17.86
CA LYS A 303 -9.19 6.10 18.16
C LYS A 303 -8.24 4.90 18.15
N SER A 304 -7.26 4.89 17.25
CA SER A 304 -6.25 3.82 17.18
C SER A 304 -5.21 3.85 18.31
N GLY A 305 -5.24 4.87 19.16
CA GLY A 305 -4.42 4.95 20.37
C GLY A 305 -3.19 5.86 20.27
N PHE A 306 -3.10 6.71 19.23
CA PHE A 306 -2.13 7.81 19.18
C PHE A 306 -2.66 9.04 19.93
N THR A 307 -1.77 9.78 20.59
CA THR A 307 -2.16 10.88 21.49
C THR A 307 -1.80 12.25 20.94
N SER A 308 -0.65 12.37 20.27
CA SER A 308 -0.22 13.56 19.58
C SER A 308 -0.35 13.35 18.08
N VAL A 309 -1.06 14.24 17.41
CA VAL A 309 -1.27 14.20 15.95
C VAL A 309 -0.92 15.58 15.38
N GLN A 310 -0.05 15.59 14.38
CA GLN A 310 0.26 16.76 13.57
C GLN A 310 0.10 16.41 12.10
N HIS A 311 -0.14 17.41 11.25
CA HIS A 311 -0.24 17.19 9.82
C HIS A 311 0.33 18.35 9.01
N TRP A 312 0.74 18.03 7.79
CA TRP A 312 1.18 18.97 6.77
C TRP A 312 0.47 18.64 5.47
N THR A 313 0.13 19.66 4.71
CA THR A 313 -0.59 19.50 3.45
C THR A 313 0.05 20.32 2.35
N ASP A 314 -0.26 19.99 1.10
CA ASP A 314 0.13 20.79 -0.05
C ASP A 314 -0.75 22.06 -0.14
N GLN A 315 -0.34 23.01 -0.97
CA GLN A 315 -1.04 24.31 -1.12
C GLN A 315 -2.51 24.18 -1.54
N LYS A 316 -2.89 23.07 -2.19
CA LYS A 316 -4.27 22.83 -2.66
C LYS A 316 -5.06 21.93 -1.70
N SER A 317 -4.47 21.53 -0.57
CA SER A 317 -5.06 20.61 0.39
C SER A 317 -5.57 19.31 -0.24
N GLN A 318 -4.77 18.77 -1.17
CA GLN A 318 -5.08 17.55 -1.91
C GLN A 318 -4.57 16.30 -1.21
N TYR A 319 -3.47 16.42 -0.46
CA TYR A 319 -2.83 15.32 0.23
C TYR A 319 -2.34 15.81 1.59
N ALA A 320 -2.28 14.92 2.57
CA ALA A 320 -1.71 15.24 3.87
C ALA A 320 -0.74 14.16 4.34
N LEU A 321 0.37 14.61 4.93
CA LEU A 321 1.23 13.80 5.76
C LEU A 321 0.82 14.00 7.21
N PHE A 322 0.61 12.91 7.95
CA PHE A 322 0.32 12.94 9.37
C PHE A 322 1.48 12.33 10.16
N TRP A 323 1.92 13.04 11.18
CA TRP A 323 2.74 12.49 12.26
C TRP A 323 1.82 12.10 13.42
N ALA A 324 2.00 10.91 13.96
CA ALA A 324 1.23 10.40 15.10
C ALA A 324 2.12 9.66 16.11
N SER A 325 2.01 10.01 17.40
CA SER A 325 2.74 9.37 18.51
C SER A 325 1.87 9.18 19.76
#